data_AF-A0A939XAS3-F1
#
_entry.id   AF-A0A939XAS3-F1
#
_cell.length_a   1.000
_cell.length_b   1.000
_cell.length_c   1.000
_cell.angle_alpha   90.00
_cell.angle_beta   90.00
_cell.angle_gamma   90.00
#
_symmetry.space_group_name_H-M   'P 1'
#
loop_
_entity.id
_entity.type
_entity.pdbx_description
1 polymer ?
#
loop_
_entity_poly.entity_id
_entity_poly.type
_entity_poly.pdbx_seq_one_letter_code
_entity_poly.pdbx_strand_id
1 'polypeptide(L)'
;SQLARVELGKDVTESHMQNRKLISEWCYEHGKDANVIEKKVESGKTYYVINDFEALRGLFGELLAEIQRIKSEGDYAAGKGIVEQYAVKVDPALHKEVRDRYDALGLKPYGGFINPEIIPVTENGKVVDYKIEYPSDFVAQHLKYGKEYSFLKAVH
;
A
#
# COMPACT_ATOMS: atom_id res chain seq x y z
N SER A 1 -1.87 0.35 -9.35
CA SER A 1 -1.80 1.75 -8.87
C SER A 1 -2.51 1.84 -7.52
N GLN A 2 -2.06 2.69 -6.58
CA GLN A 2 -2.75 2.84 -5.28
C GLN A 2 -4.21 3.30 -5.44
N LEU A 3 -4.49 4.16 -6.43
CA LEU A 3 -5.85 4.66 -6.69
C LEU A 3 -6.80 3.57 -7.22
N ALA A 4 -6.29 2.46 -7.79
CA ALA A 4 -7.16 1.35 -8.20
C ALA A 4 -7.87 0.66 -7.01
N ARG A 5 -7.37 0.88 -5.79
CA ARG A 5 -7.93 0.35 -4.53
C ARG A 5 -8.95 1.30 -3.89
N VAL A 6 -9.18 2.48 -4.47
CA VAL A 6 -10.16 3.47 -4.00
C VAL A 6 -11.38 3.41 -4.91
N GLU A 7 -12.57 3.48 -4.35
CA GLU A 7 -13.81 3.58 -5.13
C GLU A 7 -13.94 4.97 -5.77
N LEU A 8 -14.50 5.05 -6.98
CA LEU A 8 -14.74 6.34 -7.63
C LEU A 8 -15.59 7.26 -6.75
N GLY A 9 -15.16 8.51 -6.63
CA GLY A 9 -15.80 9.52 -5.76
C GLY A 9 -15.47 9.40 -4.27
N LYS A 10 -14.61 8.46 -3.85
CA LYS A 10 -14.10 8.38 -2.48
C LYS A 10 -12.71 9.00 -2.35
N ASP A 11 -12.45 9.50 -1.14
CA ASP A 11 -11.14 9.96 -0.71
C ASP A 11 -10.27 8.80 -0.19
N VAL A 12 -8.96 9.05 -0.02
CA VAL A 12 -8.05 8.09 0.59
C VAL A 12 -8.19 8.11 2.10
N THR A 13 -8.47 6.95 2.71
CA THR A 13 -8.71 6.81 4.15
C THR A 13 -7.70 5.92 4.87
N GLU A 14 -7.04 5.01 4.16
CA GLU A 14 -6.09 4.06 4.75
C GLU A 14 -4.73 4.73 4.96
N SER A 15 -4.15 4.57 6.15
CA SER A 15 -2.95 5.32 6.58
C SER A 15 -1.72 5.05 5.71
N HIS A 16 -1.55 3.82 5.22
CA HIS A 16 -0.47 3.47 4.31
C HIS A 16 -0.60 4.15 2.94
N MET A 17 -1.82 4.24 2.41
CA MET A 17 -2.11 4.96 1.17
C MET A 17 -2.00 6.47 1.35
N GLN A 18 -2.45 6.99 2.50
CA GLN A 18 -2.36 8.42 2.83
C GLN A 18 -0.90 8.89 2.88
N ASN A 19 0.00 8.19 3.59
CA ASN A 19 1.40 8.64 3.65
C ASN A 19 2.11 8.57 2.28
N ARG A 20 1.83 7.54 1.47
CA ARG A 20 2.43 7.44 0.12
C ARG A 20 1.98 8.58 -0.76
N LYS A 21 0.70 8.92 -0.71
CA LYS A 21 0.13 10.05 -1.44
C LYS A 21 0.71 11.37 -0.93
N LEU A 22 0.78 11.57 0.39
CA LEU A 22 1.37 12.76 1.01
C LEU A 22 2.77 13.01 0.46
N ILE A 23 3.66 12.02 0.57
CA ILE A 23 5.05 12.14 0.12
C ILE A 23 5.11 12.47 -1.37
N SER A 24 4.34 11.75 -2.20
CA SER A 24 4.38 11.90 -3.65
C SER A 24 3.88 13.28 -4.10
N GLU A 25 2.79 13.77 -3.52
CA GLU A 25 2.19 15.07 -3.88
C GLU A 25 3.03 16.24 -3.34
N TRP A 26 3.55 16.13 -2.11
CA TRP A 26 4.42 17.14 -1.52
C TRP A 26 5.68 17.33 -2.37
N CYS A 27 6.36 16.23 -2.73
CA CYS A 27 7.54 16.29 -3.59
C CYS A 27 7.21 16.76 -5.02
N TYR A 28 6.04 16.41 -5.55
CA TYR A 28 5.60 16.91 -6.86
C TYR A 28 5.37 18.42 -6.85
N GLU A 29 4.72 18.94 -5.80
CA GLU A 29 4.49 20.39 -5.65
C GLU A 29 5.80 21.15 -5.44
N HIS A 30 6.65 20.72 -4.51
CA HIS A 30 7.89 21.43 -4.14
C HIS A 30 9.01 21.25 -5.18
N GLY A 31 8.97 20.18 -5.96
CA GLY A 31 9.89 19.95 -7.07
C GLY A 31 9.46 20.58 -8.40
N LYS A 32 8.29 21.24 -8.44
CA LYS A 32 7.66 21.68 -9.69
C LYS A 32 8.48 22.72 -10.45
N ASP A 33 9.01 23.73 -9.75
CA ASP A 33 9.75 24.85 -10.36
C ASP A 33 11.07 24.40 -10.97
N ALA A 34 11.72 23.40 -10.37
CA ALA A 34 12.92 22.75 -10.90
C ALA A 34 12.62 21.57 -11.84
N ASN A 35 11.34 21.32 -12.15
CA ASN A 35 10.87 20.21 -12.97
C ASN A 35 11.40 18.83 -12.51
N VAL A 36 11.53 18.62 -11.19
CA VAL A 36 12.06 17.38 -10.60
C VAL A 36 11.19 16.18 -10.95
N ILE A 37 9.86 16.37 -10.87
CA ILE A 37 8.85 15.40 -11.28
C ILE A 37 7.92 16.08 -12.30
N GLU A 38 7.78 15.48 -13.47
CA GLU A 38 6.94 15.97 -14.55
C GLU A 38 5.70 15.10 -14.73
N LYS A 39 4.52 15.74 -14.82
CA LYS A 39 3.27 15.08 -15.22
C LYS A 39 3.10 15.20 -16.73
N LYS A 40 3.37 14.11 -17.46
CA LYS A 40 3.15 14.01 -18.92
C LYS A 40 1.79 13.41 -19.23
N VAL A 41 1.15 13.89 -20.29
CA VAL A 41 -0.06 13.28 -20.84
C VAL A 41 0.23 12.86 -22.26
N GLU A 42 0.15 11.56 -22.54
CA GLU A 42 0.38 10.99 -23.86
C GLU A 42 -0.81 10.11 -24.25
N SER A 43 -1.43 10.40 -25.40
CA SER A 43 -2.62 9.68 -25.88
C SER A 43 -3.75 9.57 -24.83
N GLY A 44 -3.97 10.65 -24.07
CA GLY A 44 -4.98 10.71 -23.00
C GLY A 44 -4.63 9.93 -21.74
N LYS A 45 -3.38 9.45 -21.61
CA LYS A 45 -2.88 8.72 -20.44
C LYS A 45 -1.87 9.57 -19.69
N THR A 46 -2.06 9.69 -18.39
CA THR A 46 -1.14 10.39 -17.49
C THR A 46 0.04 9.50 -17.12
N TYR A 47 1.24 10.08 -17.15
CA TYR A 47 2.49 9.49 -16.71
C TYR A 47 3.23 10.50 -15.83
N TYR A 48 3.93 10.00 -14.81
CA TYR A 48 4.83 10.81 -14.00
C TYR A 48 6.26 10.39 -14.33
N VAL A 49 7.10 11.36 -14.68
CA VAL A 49 8.50 11.17 -15.04
C VAL A 49 9.36 11.86 -14.00
N ILE A 50 10.33 11.14 -13.43
CA ILE A 50 11.33 11.72 -12.54
C ILE A 50 12.48 12.19 -13.42
N ASN A 51 12.72 13.50 -13.47
CA ASN A 51 13.78 14.09 -14.28
C ASN A 51 15.09 14.22 -13.49
N ASP A 52 15.01 14.37 -12.17
CA ASP A 52 16.18 14.49 -11.29
C ASP A 52 15.98 13.70 -10.00
N PHE A 53 16.69 12.58 -9.88
CA PHE A 53 16.61 11.71 -8.70
C PHE A 53 17.36 12.27 -7.48
N GLU A 54 18.42 13.04 -7.69
CA GLU A 54 19.19 13.63 -6.58
C GLU A 54 18.41 14.80 -5.97
N ALA A 55 17.81 15.66 -6.80
CA ALA A 55 16.90 16.69 -6.32
C ALA A 55 15.68 16.10 -5.60
N LEU A 56 15.10 15.02 -6.13
CA LEU A 56 14.00 14.31 -5.46
C LEU A 56 14.41 13.75 -4.10
N ARG A 57 15.63 13.21 -3.98
CA ARG A 57 16.17 12.76 -2.70
C ARG A 57 16.32 13.92 -1.70
N GLY A 58 16.73 15.10 -2.18
CA GLY A 58 16.75 16.33 -1.38
C GLY A 58 15.38 16.66 -0.81
N LEU A 59 14.33 16.67 -1.66
CA LEU A 59 12.94 16.89 -1.24
C LEU A 59 12.47 15.87 -0.21
N PHE A 60 12.83 14.60 -0.34
CA PHE A 60 12.54 13.60 0.71
C PHE A 60 13.21 13.94 2.04
N GLY A 61 14.44 14.46 2.01
CA GLY A 61 15.15 14.90 3.21
C GLY A 61 14.47 16.09 3.89
N GLU A 62 14.02 17.08 3.12
CA GLU A 62 13.28 18.24 3.62
C GLU A 62 11.95 17.83 4.26
N LEU A 63 11.16 17.00 3.56
CA LEU A 63 9.91 16.49 4.10
C LEU A 63 10.13 15.62 5.36
N LEU A 64 11.19 14.80 5.37
CA LEU A 64 11.53 14.00 6.55
C LEU A 64 11.85 14.88 7.75
N ALA A 65 12.61 15.96 7.55
CA ALA A 65 12.92 16.92 8.61
C ALA A 65 11.64 17.56 9.16
N GLU A 66 10.72 17.99 8.30
CA GLU A 66 9.46 18.59 8.74
C GLU A 66 8.53 17.60 9.45
N ILE A 67 8.36 16.39 8.92
CA ILE A 67 7.57 15.34 9.58
C ILE A 67 8.18 14.98 10.95
N GLN A 68 9.51 14.93 11.04
CA GLN A 68 10.19 14.67 12.31
C GLN A 68 10.02 15.82 13.31
N ARG A 69 10.08 17.08 12.86
CA ARG A 69 9.79 18.26 13.69
C ARG A 69 8.37 18.19 14.24
N ILE A 70 7.37 18.03 13.36
CA ILE A 70 5.95 17.89 13.72
C ILE A 70 5.76 16.85 14.81
N LYS A 71 6.37 15.66 14.63
CA LYS A 71 6.28 14.56 15.58
C LYS A 71 6.96 14.89 16.91
N SER A 72 8.18 15.41 16.89
CA SER A 72 8.98 15.67 18.09
C SER A 72 8.42 16.81 18.93
N GLU A 73 7.83 17.82 18.30
CA GLU A 73 7.25 18.99 18.98
C GLU A 73 5.77 18.80 19.35
N GLY A 74 5.14 17.70 18.89
CA GLY A 74 3.72 17.46 19.12
C GLY A 74 2.81 18.44 18.38
N ASP A 75 3.25 18.97 17.23
CA ASP A 75 2.56 19.99 16.46
C ASP A 75 1.36 19.41 15.68
N TYR A 76 0.26 19.21 16.39
CA TYR A 76 -0.96 18.65 15.83
C TYR A 76 -1.51 19.49 14.66
N ALA A 77 -1.43 20.83 14.74
CA ALA A 77 -1.99 21.70 13.72
C ALA A 77 -1.25 21.55 12.39
N ALA A 78 0.09 21.54 12.40
CA ALA A 78 0.89 21.29 11.22
C ALA A 78 0.68 19.85 10.70
N GLY A 79 0.65 18.86 11.59
CA GLY A 79 0.40 17.46 11.23
C GLY A 79 -0.97 17.25 10.57
N LYS A 80 -2.02 17.90 11.06
CA LYS A 80 -3.34 17.90 10.43
C LYS A 80 -3.31 18.58 9.07
N GLY A 81 -2.70 19.76 8.98
CA GLY A 81 -2.63 20.55 7.75
C GLY A 81 -1.96 19.79 6.60
N ILE A 82 -0.79 19.19 6.84
CA ILE A 82 -0.07 18.45 5.80
C ILE A 82 -0.83 17.19 5.33
N VAL A 83 -1.54 16.51 6.24
CA VAL A 83 -2.37 15.35 5.89
C VAL A 83 -3.59 15.77 5.06
N GLU A 84 -4.34 16.78 5.50
CA GLU A 84 -5.54 17.24 4.79
C GLU A 84 -5.22 17.80 3.40
N GLN A 85 -4.09 18.50 3.26
CA GLN A 85 -3.65 19.07 2.00
C GLN A 85 -3.22 17.99 0.99
N TYR A 86 -2.38 17.04 1.38
CA TYR A 86 -1.71 16.15 0.41
C TYR A 86 -2.23 14.71 0.41
N ALA A 87 -2.76 14.22 1.53
CA ALA A 87 -2.96 12.78 1.74
C ALA A 87 -4.38 12.28 1.46
N VAL A 88 -5.39 13.16 1.41
CA VAL A 88 -6.81 12.78 1.43
C VAL A 88 -7.46 12.85 0.05
N LYS A 89 -7.44 14.04 -0.57
CA LYS A 89 -8.25 14.33 -1.77
C LYS A 89 -7.68 13.71 -3.03
N VAL A 90 -8.55 13.07 -3.80
CA VAL A 90 -8.19 12.44 -5.07
C VAL A 90 -8.77 13.24 -6.23
N ASP A 91 -7.96 13.56 -7.23
CA ASP A 91 -8.42 14.13 -8.50
C ASP A 91 -9.37 13.13 -9.21
N PRO A 92 -10.68 13.45 -9.35
CA PRO A 92 -11.65 12.53 -9.94
C PRO A 92 -11.33 12.11 -11.38
N ALA A 93 -10.74 13.02 -12.18
CA ALA A 93 -10.42 12.75 -13.57
C ALA A 93 -9.26 11.76 -13.68
N LEU A 94 -8.18 12.01 -12.94
CA LEU A 94 -7.03 11.11 -12.85
C LEU A 94 -7.43 9.76 -12.24
N HIS A 95 -8.31 9.76 -11.23
CA HIS A 95 -8.79 8.53 -10.61
C HIS A 95 -9.54 7.64 -11.61
N LYS A 96 -10.47 8.24 -12.37
CA LYS A 96 -11.19 7.53 -13.41
C LYS A 96 -10.24 6.95 -14.46
N GLU A 97 -9.31 7.75 -14.95
CA GLU A 97 -8.32 7.31 -15.93
C GLU A 97 -7.49 6.10 -15.42
N VAL A 98 -6.98 6.18 -14.18
CA VAL A 98 -6.16 5.12 -13.58
C VAL A 98 -6.96 3.83 -13.38
N ARG A 99 -8.24 3.94 -12.98
CA ARG A 99 -9.11 2.77 -12.81
C ARG A 99 -9.42 2.10 -14.14
N ASP A 100 -9.84 2.87 -15.15
CA ASP A 100 -10.14 2.34 -16.49
C ASP A 100 -8.92 1.58 -17.08
N ARG A 101 -7.71 2.13 -16.87
CA ARG A 101 -6.45 1.47 -17.29
C ARG A 101 -6.13 0.21 -16.50
N TYR A 102 -6.43 0.20 -15.20
CA TYR A 102 -6.14 -0.94 -14.33
C TYR A 102 -7.14 -2.09 -14.54
N ASP A 103 -8.41 -1.77 -14.72
CA ASP A 103 -9.48 -2.74 -14.96
C ASP A 103 -9.26 -3.51 -16.28
N ALA A 104 -8.70 -2.85 -17.29
CA ALA A 104 -8.30 -3.48 -18.56
C ALA A 104 -7.23 -4.58 -18.40
N LEU A 105 -6.50 -4.63 -17.28
CA LEU A 105 -5.47 -5.66 -17.02
C LEU A 105 -6.07 -6.95 -16.45
N GLY A 106 -7.33 -6.95 -15.99
CA GLY A 106 -7.95 -8.12 -15.35
C GLY A 106 -7.33 -8.51 -14.00
N LEU A 107 -6.53 -7.64 -13.39
CA LEU A 107 -5.82 -7.90 -12.13
C LEU A 107 -6.69 -7.57 -10.92
N LYS A 108 -6.65 -8.43 -9.89
CA LYS A 108 -7.29 -8.15 -8.61
C LYS A 108 -6.45 -7.14 -7.80
N PRO A 109 -7.08 -6.15 -7.13
CA PRO A 109 -6.37 -5.09 -6.39
C PRO A 109 -5.85 -5.52 -5.01
N TYR A 110 -6.17 -6.74 -4.57
CA TYR A 110 -5.74 -7.31 -3.30
C TYR A 110 -5.14 -8.70 -3.54
N GLY A 111 -4.06 -9.01 -2.82
CA GLY A 111 -3.44 -10.32 -2.79
C GLY A 111 -3.56 -10.92 -1.38
N GLY A 112 -3.55 -12.24 -1.32
CA GLY A 112 -3.49 -13.02 -0.08
C GLY A 112 -2.52 -14.18 -0.25
N PHE A 113 -2.09 -14.75 0.86
CA PHE A 113 -1.23 -15.92 0.90
C PHE A 113 -1.93 -17.04 1.64
N ILE A 114 -1.59 -18.27 1.27
CA ILE A 114 -1.91 -19.47 2.05
C ILE A 114 -0.63 -19.94 2.73
N ASN A 115 -0.76 -20.49 3.93
CA ASN A 115 0.40 -20.93 4.70
C ASN A 115 0.93 -22.28 4.18
N PRO A 116 2.22 -22.58 4.37
CA PRO A 116 2.72 -23.95 4.22
C PRO A 116 2.18 -24.86 5.34
N GLU A 117 2.20 -26.17 5.11
CA GLU A 117 2.03 -27.17 6.16
C GLU A 117 3.41 -27.62 6.68
N ILE A 118 3.58 -27.61 8.00
CA ILE A 118 4.80 -28.06 8.67
C ILE A 118 4.47 -29.38 9.37
N ILE A 119 5.03 -30.48 8.86
CA ILE A 119 4.68 -31.84 9.28
C ILE A 119 5.89 -32.46 10.00
N PRO A 120 5.79 -32.81 11.30
CA PRO A 120 6.88 -33.43 12.03
C PRO A 120 7.16 -34.85 11.51
N VAL A 121 8.44 -35.16 11.25
CA VAL A 121 8.92 -36.51 10.97
C VAL A 121 9.37 -37.14 12.27
N THR A 122 8.76 -38.27 12.64
CA THR A 122 8.98 -38.94 13.93
C THR A 122 9.65 -40.29 13.74
N GLU A 123 10.77 -40.51 14.45
CA GLU A 123 11.44 -41.81 14.57
C GLU A 123 11.51 -42.22 16.04
N ASN A 124 11.14 -43.46 16.37
CA ASN A 124 11.13 -43.98 17.75
C ASN A 124 10.41 -43.06 18.77
N GLY A 125 9.31 -42.42 18.34
CA GLY A 125 8.54 -41.49 19.17
C GLY A 125 9.20 -40.13 19.41
N LYS A 126 10.33 -39.83 18.76
CA LYS A 126 11.00 -38.52 18.81
C LYS A 126 10.94 -37.85 17.45
N VAL A 127 10.65 -36.55 17.44
CA VAL A 127 10.73 -35.76 16.21
C VAL A 127 12.20 -35.64 15.82
N VAL A 128 12.51 -35.99 14.58
CA VAL A 128 13.87 -35.96 14.02
C VAL A 128 14.03 -34.97 12.88
N ASP A 129 12.93 -34.57 12.24
CA ASP A 129 12.93 -33.61 11.13
C ASP A 129 11.54 -32.97 10.97
N TYR A 130 11.41 -31.99 10.08
CA TYR A 130 10.15 -31.39 9.66
C TYR A 130 10.07 -31.31 8.12
N LYS A 131 9.01 -31.89 7.57
CA LYS A 131 8.67 -31.73 6.16
C LYS A 131 7.82 -30.46 5.97
N ILE A 132 8.17 -29.65 4.98
CA ILE A 132 7.38 -28.48 4.58
C ILE A 132 6.64 -28.82 3.29
N GLU A 133 5.31 -28.69 3.31
CA GLU A 133 4.45 -28.81 2.12
C GLU A 133 3.82 -27.46 1.78
N TYR A 134 3.69 -27.18 0.49
CA TYR A 134 3.14 -25.92 -0.01
C TYR A 134 1.78 -26.20 -0.66
N PRO A 135 0.68 -26.19 0.13
CA PRO A 135 -0.65 -26.34 -0.44
C PRO A 135 -0.94 -25.20 -1.40
N SER A 136 -1.81 -25.44 -2.38
CA SER A 136 -2.24 -24.46 -3.39
C SER A 136 -3.72 -24.10 -3.30
N ASP A 137 -4.47 -24.70 -2.37
CA ASP A 137 -5.92 -24.54 -2.23
C ASP A 137 -6.28 -23.80 -0.94
N PHE A 138 -6.79 -22.58 -1.13
CA PHE A 138 -7.28 -21.71 -0.06
C PHE A 138 -8.44 -22.31 0.73
N VAL A 139 -9.41 -22.93 0.04
CA VAL A 139 -10.63 -23.45 0.64
C VAL A 139 -10.29 -24.66 1.51
N ALA A 140 -9.48 -25.58 0.97
CA ALA A 140 -9.04 -26.75 1.72
C ALA A 140 -8.30 -26.36 3.02
N GLN A 141 -7.38 -25.39 2.93
CA GLN A 141 -6.64 -24.91 4.10
C GLN A 141 -7.56 -24.29 5.17
N HIS A 142 -8.51 -23.44 4.76
CA HIS A 142 -9.41 -22.78 5.70
C HIS A 142 -10.39 -23.77 6.36
N LEU A 143 -10.89 -24.76 5.63
CA LEU A 143 -11.72 -25.82 6.20
C LEU A 143 -10.94 -26.68 7.20
N LYS A 144 -9.69 -27.04 6.88
CA LYS A 144 -8.80 -27.75 7.81
C LYS A 144 -8.59 -26.95 9.08
N TYR A 145 -8.29 -25.64 8.98
CA TYR A 145 -8.10 -24.78 10.14
C TYR A 145 -9.34 -24.67 11.01
N GLY A 146 -10.51 -24.52 10.40
CA GLY A 146 -11.78 -24.53 11.13
C GLY A 146 -12.04 -25.85 11.87
N LYS A 147 -11.62 -26.98 11.31
CA LYS A 147 -11.79 -28.30 11.93
C LYS A 147 -10.77 -28.60 13.03
N GLU A 148 -9.49 -28.28 12.81
CA GLU A 148 -8.38 -28.75 13.63
C GLU A 148 -7.88 -27.70 14.64
N TYR A 149 -8.06 -26.40 14.35
CA TYR A 149 -7.48 -25.30 15.14
C TYR A 149 -8.52 -24.32 15.70
N SER A 150 -9.82 -24.59 15.55
CA SER A 150 -10.90 -23.73 16.08
C SER A 150 -11.29 -24.14 17.52
N PHE A 151 -10.48 -23.78 18.50
CA PHE A 151 -10.69 -24.16 19.91
C PHE A 151 -11.64 -23.25 20.69
N LEU A 152 -12.03 -22.11 20.12
CA LEU A 152 -12.98 -21.19 20.76
C LEU A 152 -14.41 -21.72 20.63
N LYS A 153 -15.15 -21.73 21.75
CA LYS A 153 -16.56 -22.12 21.75
C LYS A 153 -17.40 -21.05 21.07
N ALA A 154 -18.30 -21.47 20.18
CA ALA A 154 -19.37 -20.60 19.72
C ALA A 154 -20.32 -20.36 20.91
N VAL A 155 -20.53 -19.10 21.28
CA VAL A 155 -21.62 -18.70 22.17
C VAL A 155 -22.77 -18.29 21.24
N HIS A 156 -23.83 -19.08 21.25
CA HIS A 156 -25.08 -18.78 20.56
C HIS A 156 -26.14 -18.38 21.60
#